data_AF-E9SA93-F1
#
_entry.id   AF-E9SA93-F1
#
_cell.length_a   1.000
_cell.length_b   1.000
_cell.length_c   1.000
_cell.angle_alpha   90.00
_cell.angle_beta   90.00
_cell.angle_gamma   90.00
#
_symmetry.space_group_name_H-M   'P 1'
#
loop_
_entity.id
_entity.type
_entity.pdbx_description
1 polymer ?
#
loop_
_entity_poly.entity_id
_entity_poly.type
_entity_poly.pdbx_seq_one_letter_code
_entity_poly.pdbx_strand_id
1 'polypeptide(L)'
;MLSLDLVDKGLVTNQIVLTVGYDRESLDDGHYQGEVVSDRYGRQVPKHAHGTQNLDKHTSFTRKMVEATMTLFDRIFDKTLLARRINLVACNVIKESDVPESENYEQLSLFDTEEDIQARADDEKALEKERALQEAMLTIKHKFGKNAVLKGTNFTEGATAKERNRQIGGHKARDRRIR
;
A
#
# COMPACT_ATOMS: atom_id res chain seq x y z
N MET A 1 6.06 -1.12 -5.65
CA MET A 1 5.49 -0.49 -4.42
C MET A 1 4.09 -0.17 -4.86
N LEU A 2 3.05 -0.54 -4.12
CA LEU A 2 1.68 -0.54 -4.67
C LEU A 2 1.30 0.79 -5.35
N SER A 3 1.55 1.93 -4.71
CA SER A 3 1.31 3.26 -5.28
C SER A 3 2.11 3.52 -6.56
N LEU A 4 3.41 3.23 -6.58
CA LEU A 4 4.25 3.35 -7.79
C LEU A 4 3.77 2.43 -8.92
N ASP A 5 3.29 1.24 -8.59
CA ASP A 5 2.81 0.27 -9.59
C ASP A 5 1.45 0.70 -10.18
N LEU A 6 0.65 1.49 -9.43
CA LEU A 6 -0.56 2.15 -9.93
C LEU A 6 -0.21 3.31 -10.86
N VAL A 7 0.72 4.19 -10.47
CA VAL A 7 1.19 5.30 -11.31
C VAL A 7 1.80 4.80 -12.62
N ASP A 8 2.63 3.76 -12.55
CA ASP A 8 3.26 3.16 -13.74
C ASP A 8 2.24 2.66 -14.77
N LYS A 9 1.05 2.25 -14.30
CA LYS A 9 -0.04 1.75 -15.14
C LYS A 9 -1.09 2.81 -15.48
N GLY A 10 -0.92 4.05 -15.01
CA GLY A 10 -1.93 5.11 -15.16
C GLY A 10 -3.26 4.78 -14.47
N LEU A 11 -3.19 4.07 -13.34
CA LEU A 11 -4.34 3.60 -12.58
C LEU A 11 -4.49 4.35 -11.25
N VAL A 12 -5.73 4.44 -10.79
CA VAL A 12 -6.12 5.05 -9.52
C VAL A 12 -7.11 4.15 -8.78
N THR A 13 -7.16 4.26 -7.46
CA THR A 13 -8.03 3.45 -6.60
C THR A 13 -8.72 4.33 -5.57
N ASN A 14 -9.96 4.00 -5.20
CA ASN A 14 -10.66 4.62 -4.09
C ASN A 14 -10.86 3.68 -2.90
N GLN A 15 -10.29 2.47 -2.92
CA GLN A 15 -10.55 1.48 -1.89
C GLN A 15 -9.32 0.61 -1.64
N ILE A 16 -8.99 0.45 -0.36
CA ILE A 16 -7.89 -0.37 0.12
C ILE A 16 -8.45 -1.49 0.99
N VAL A 17 -8.02 -2.71 0.72
CA VAL A 17 -8.33 -3.88 1.53
C VAL A 17 -7.04 -4.38 2.17
N LEU A 18 -7.10 -4.60 3.48
CA LEU A 18 -6.01 -5.12 4.29
C LEU A 18 -6.43 -6.45 4.91
N THR A 19 -5.56 -7.45 4.76
CA THR A 19 -5.74 -8.74 5.42
C THR A 19 -4.48 -9.08 6.19
N VAL A 20 -4.60 -9.26 7.49
CA VAL A 20 -3.51 -9.69 8.39
C VAL A 20 -3.76 -11.13 8.81
N GLY A 21 -2.85 -12.02 8.43
CA GLY A 21 -2.84 -13.39 8.90
C GLY A 21 -1.95 -13.52 10.12
N TYR A 22 -2.48 -14.14 11.18
CA TYR A 22 -1.76 -14.39 12.43
C TYR A 22 -0.93 -15.67 12.38
N ASP A 23 0.04 -15.77 13.27
CA ASP A 23 0.85 -16.98 13.46
C ASP A 23 0.09 -18.02 14.30
N ARG A 24 0.42 -19.30 14.10
CA ARG A 24 -0.07 -20.39 14.95
C ARG A 24 0.42 -20.23 16.39
N GLU A 25 1.60 -19.64 16.57
CA GLU A 25 2.24 -19.47 17.89
C GLU A 25 1.36 -18.63 18.82
N SER A 26 0.46 -17.83 18.28
CA SER A 26 -0.56 -17.11 19.06
C SER A 26 -1.61 -18.02 19.72
N LEU A 27 -1.65 -19.31 19.38
CA LEU A 27 -2.49 -20.30 20.04
C LEU A 27 -1.74 -21.12 21.11
N ASP A 28 -0.41 -21.05 21.13
CA ASP A 28 0.42 -21.92 21.98
C ASP A 28 0.21 -21.64 23.48
N ASP A 29 -0.13 -20.39 23.84
CA ASP A 29 -0.40 -19.97 25.22
C ASP A 29 -1.82 -20.34 25.71
N GLY A 30 -2.70 -20.85 24.84
CA GLY A 30 -4.06 -21.28 25.20
C GLY A 30 -5.02 -20.16 25.65
N HIS A 31 -4.58 -18.90 25.66
CA HIS A 31 -5.38 -17.75 26.05
C HIS A 31 -6.29 -17.21 24.94
N TYR A 32 -6.06 -17.61 23.68
CA TYR A 32 -6.89 -17.17 22.57
C TYR A 32 -8.27 -17.85 22.60
N GLN A 33 -9.31 -17.05 22.82
CA GLN A 33 -10.71 -17.52 22.85
C GLN A 33 -11.48 -17.22 21.55
N GLY A 34 -10.80 -16.66 20.55
CA GLY A 34 -11.42 -16.28 19.29
C GLY A 34 -11.62 -17.45 18.31
N GLU A 35 -12.14 -17.12 17.13
CA GLU A 35 -12.38 -18.10 16.08
C GLU A 35 -11.06 -18.62 15.49
N VAL A 36 -10.94 -19.95 15.40
CA VAL A 36 -9.77 -20.63 14.83
C VAL A 36 -10.14 -21.22 13.48
N VAL A 37 -9.27 -21.02 12.50
CA VAL A 37 -9.45 -21.53 11.13
C VAL A 37 -8.27 -22.41 10.74
N SER A 38 -8.50 -23.35 9.82
CA SER A 38 -7.42 -24.17 9.25
C SER A 38 -6.75 -23.42 8.10
N ASP A 39 -5.43 -23.32 8.14
CA ASP A 39 -4.64 -22.76 7.05
C ASP A 39 -4.55 -23.72 5.84
N ARG A 40 -3.86 -23.28 4.78
CA ARG A 40 -3.66 -24.08 3.56
C ARG A 40 -2.85 -25.37 3.79
N TYR A 41 -2.10 -25.44 4.90
CA TYR A 41 -1.31 -26.60 5.32
C TYR A 41 -2.04 -27.47 6.35
N GLY A 42 -3.32 -27.18 6.65
CA GLY A 42 -4.13 -27.91 7.64
C GLY A 42 -3.82 -27.58 9.09
N ARG A 43 -3.08 -26.49 9.37
CA ARG A 43 -2.73 -26.07 10.72
C ARG A 43 -3.80 -25.15 11.28
N GLN A 44 -4.08 -25.28 12.56
CA GLN A 44 -4.98 -24.37 13.28
C GLN A 44 -4.28 -23.02 13.50
N VAL A 45 -4.92 -21.93 13.08
CA VAL A 45 -4.44 -20.57 13.26
C VAL A 45 -5.60 -19.65 13.65
N PRO A 46 -5.35 -18.54 14.36
CA PRO A 46 -6.37 -17.54 14.61
C PRO A 46 -6.97 -17.04 13.30
N LYS A 47 -8.28 -16.74 13.30
CA LYS A 47 -8.94 -16.13 12.15
C LYS A 47 -8.24 -14.83 11.77
N HIS A 48 -7.99 -14.67 10.48
CA HIS A 48 -7.32 -13.49 9.95
C HIS A 48 -8.15 -12.23 10.19
N ALA A 49 -7.48 -11.13 10.51
CA ALA A 49 -8.11 -9.83 10.48
C ALA A 49 -8.26 -9.39 9.02
N HIS A 50 -9.46 -8.93 8.67
CA HIS A 50 -9.78 -8.45 7.34
C HIS A 50 -10.54 -7.14 7.48
N GLY A 51 -10.22 -6.17 6.65
CA GLY A 51 -10.98 -4.94 6.60
C GLY A 51 -10.76 -4.16 5.33
N THR A 52 -11.67 -3.22 5.13
CA THR A 52 -11.71 -2.35 3.96
C THR A 52 -11.75 -0.91 4.43
N GLN A 53 -11.04 -0.04 3.72
CA GLN A 53 -11.08 1.40 3.90
C GLN A 53 -11.32 2.05 2.53
N ASN A 54 -12.38 2.86 2.46
CA ASN A 54 -12.60 3.71 1.30
C ASN A 54 -11.79 5.01 1.45
N LEU A 55 -11.35 5.53 0.32
CA LEU A 55 -10.70 6.81 0.16
C LEU A 55 -11.73 7.80 -0.39
N ASP A 56 -11.57 9.07 -0.04
CA ASP A 56 -12.53 10.11 -0.42
C ASP A 56 -12.61 10.31 -1.94
N LYS A 57 -11.51 10.05 -2.65
CA LYS A 57 -11.40 10.13 -4.11
C LYS A 57 -10.47 9.06 -4.66
N HIS A 58 -10.60 8.77 -5.96
CA HIS A 58 -9.67 7.91 -6.66
C HIS A 58 -8.27 8.54 -6.68
N THR A 59 -7.29 7.81 -6.15
CA THR A 59 -5.93 8.33 -6.01
C THR A 59 -4.87 7.24 -6.18
N SER A 60 -3.66 7.66 -6.53
CA SER A 60 -2.44 6.85 -6.56
C SER A 60 -1.34 7.42 -5.64
N PHE A 61 -1.68 8.42 -4.82
CA PHE A 61 -0.73 9.08 -3.92
C PHE A 61 -0.31 8.15 -2.78
N THR A 62 1.00 8.00 -2.61
CA THR A 62 1.59 7.14 -1.60
C THR A 62 1.21 7.60 -0.21
N ARG A 63 1.21 8.90 0.07
CA ARG A 63 0.90 9.43 1.40
C ARG A 63 -0.52 9.06 1.84
N LYS A 64 -1.54 9.36 1.01
CA LYS A 64 -2.95 9.05 1.31
C LYS A 64 -3.19 7.54 1.45
N MET A 65 -2.57 6.73 0.59
CA MET A 65 -2.69 5.27 0.68
C MET A 65 -2.05 4.71 1.96
N VAL A 66 -0.88 5.22 2.36
CA VAL A 66 -0.22 4.79 3.60
C VAL A 66 -1.04 5.17 4.81
N GLU A 67 -1.55 6.40 4.87
CA GLU A 67 -2.40 6.88 5.95
C GLU A 67 -3.65 6.01 6.12
N ALA A 68 -4.43 5.81 5.05
CA ALA A 68 -5.61 4.95 5.08
C ALA A 68 -5.27 3.50 5.47
N THR A 69 -4.12 2.98 5.03
CA THR A 69 -3.67 1.63 5.40
C THR A 69 -3.33 1.54 6.89
N MET A 70 -2.66 2.56 7.45
CA MET A 70 -2.32 2.61 8.88
C MET A 70 -3.57 2.72 9.75
N THR A 71 -4.50 3.61 9.40
CA THR A 71 -5.79 3.73 10.09
C THR A 71 -6.56 2.41 10.06
N LEU A 72 -6.56 1.73 8.91
CA LEU A 72 -7.20 0.42 8.78
C LEU A 72 -6.49 -0.64 9.63
N PHE A 73 -5.16 -0.67 9.63
CA PHE A 73 -4.37 -1.60 10.43
C PHE A 73 -4.65 -1.42 11.92
N ASP A 74 -4.59 -0.19 12.45
CA ASP A 74 -4.84 0.09 13.86
C ASP A 74 -6.25 -0.31 14.31
N ARG A 75 -7.22 -0.24 13.40
CA ARG A 75 -8.62 -0.62 13.66
C ARG A 75 -8.85 -2.13 13.70
N ILE A 76 -8.17 -2.90 12.84
CA ILE A 76 -8.46 -4.34 12.67
C ILE A 76 -7.43 -5.26 13.32
N PHE A 77 -6.23 -4.76 13.62
CA PHE A 77 -5.13 -5.57 14.12
C PHE A 77 -5.28 -5.84 15.62
N ASP A 78 -5.24 -7.12 15.99
CA ASP A 78 -5.20 -7.54 17.37
C ASP A 78 -3.76 -7.56 17.88
N LYS A 79 -3.45 -6.66 18.82
CA LYS A 79 -2.10 -6.50 19.40
C LYS A 79 -1.68 -7.68 20.27
N THR A 80 -2.61 -8.56 20.66
CA THR A 80 -2.30 -9.77 21.42
C THR A 80 -1.77 -10.90 20.54
N LEU A 81 -1.95 -10.79 19.21
CA LEU A 81 -1.61 -11.83 18.25
C LEU A 81 -0.36 -11.46 17.44
N LEU A 82 0.38 -12.48 17.03
CA LEU A 82 1.59 -12.33 16.23
C LEU A 82 1.23 -12.25 14.75
N ALA A 83 1.60 -11.17 14.08
CA ALA A 83 1.42 -11.03 12.64
C ALA A 83 2.39 -11.95 11.87
N ARG A 84 1.86 -12.80 10.99
CA ARG A 84 2.66 -13.68 10.13
C ARG A 84 2.70 -13.25 8.68
N ARG A 85 1.60 -12.70 8.17
CA ARG A 85 1.49 -12.21 6.78
C ARG A 85 0.58 -11.01 6.68
N ILE A 86 0.90 -10.10 5.77
CA ILE A 86 0.09 -8.92 5.47
C ILE A 86 -0.17 -8.88 3.97
N ASN A 87 -1.43 -8.82 3.57
CA ASN A 87 -1.86 -8.61 2.19
C ASN A 87 -2.54 -7.25 2.08
N LEU A 88 -2.06 -6.44 1.13
CA LEU A 88 -2.61 -5.14 0.81
C LEU A 88 -3.09 -5.15 -0.64
N VAL A 89 -4.35 -4.78 -0.86
CA VAL A 89 -4.99 -4.81 -2.18
C VAL A 89 -5.63 -3.45 -2.45
N ALA A 90 -5.35 -2.91 -3.64
CA ALA A 90 -6.09 -1.77 -4.19
C ALA A 90 -7.30 -2.31 -4.96
N CYS A 91 -8.50 -1.90 -4.57
CA CYS A 91 -9.77 -2.29 -5.16
C CYS A 91 -10.36 -1.16 -6.01
N ASN A 92 -11.42 -1.44 -6.78
CA ASN A 92 -12.09 -0.46 -7.65
C ASN A 92 -11.09 0.35 -8.50
N VAL A 93 -10.15 -0.36 -9.11
CA VAL A 93 -9.06 0.28 -9.84
C VAL A 93 -9.58 0.71 -11.21
N ILE A 94 -9.52 2.01 -11.48
CA ILE A 94 -9.91 2.61 -12.77
C ILE A 94 -8.72 3.36 -13.37
N LYS A 95 -8.79 3.68 -14.66
CA LYS A 95 -7.79 4.56 -15.28
C LYS A 95 -8.02 5.98 -14.81
N GLU A 96 -6.94 6.75 -14.77
CA GLU A 96 -7.02 8.18 -14.43
C GLU A 96 -7.94 8.96 -15.39
N SER A 97 -7.99 8.57 -16.67
CA SER A 97 -8.90 9.16 -17.67
C SER A 97 -10.39 8.90 -17.43
N ASP A 98 -10.70 7.87 -16.64
CA ASP A 98 -12.06 7.36 -16.46
C ASP A 98 -12.65 7.79 -15.11
N VAL A 99 -11.93 8.63 -14.35
CA VAL A 99 -12.38 9.18 -13.08
C VAL A 99 -13.57 10.12 -13.34
N PRO A 100 -14.74 9.88 -12.73
CA PRO A 100 -15.90 10.76 -12.91
C PRO A 100 -15.59 12.19 -12.48
N GLU A 101 -15.94 13.19 -13.31
CA GLU A 101 -15.76 14.61 -12.96
C GLU A 101 -16.47 15.00 -11.65
N SER A 102 -17.50 14.25 -11.24
CA SER A 102 -18.22 14.44 -9.97
C SER A 102 -17.36 14.24 -8.72
N GLU A 103 -16.19 13.59 -8.80
CA GLU A 103 -15.25 13.50 -7.67
C GLU A 103 -14.45 14.81 -7.43
N ASN A 104 -14.53 15.80 -8.34
CA ASN A 104 -13.66 16.98 -8.34
C ASN A 104 -14.36 18.31 -7.96
N TYR A 105 -15.59 18.30 -7.46
CA TYR A 105 -16.23 19.55 -7.03
C TYR A 105 -15.93 19.86 -5.56
N GLU A 106 -14.75 20.42 -5.30
CA GLU A 106 -14.56 21.26 -4.12
C GLU A 106 -15.16 22.63 -4.43
N GLN A 107 -16.45 22.81 -4.16
CA GLN A 107 -17.09 24.11 -4.30
C GLN A 107 -16.48 25.09 -3.28
N LEU A 108 -15.89 26.18 -3.76
CA LEU A 108 -15.52 27.32 -2.91
C LEU A 108 -16.77 27.80 -2.19
N SER A 109 -16.77 27.65 -0.87
CA SER A 109 -17.83 28.17 -0.02
C SER A 109 -17.60 29.67 0.15
N LEU A 110 -18.69 30.46 0.16
CA LEU A 110 -18.62 31.88 0.54
C LEU A 110 -18.15 32.08 2.00
N PHE A 111 -18.06 31.00 2.78
CA PHE A 111 -17.62 30.98 4.16
C PHE A 111 -16.23 30.35 4.33
N ASP A 112 -15.54 29.98 3.25
CA ASP A 112 -14.15 29.52 3.34
C ASP A 112 -13.28 30.67 3.85
N THR A 113 -12.47 30.39 4.87
CA THR A 113 -11.52 31.36 5.42
C THR A 113 -10.26 31.41 4.54
N GLU A 114 -9.46 32.47 4.69
CA GLU A 114 -8.14 32.55 4.03
C GLU A 114 -7.25 31.34 4.39
N GLU A 115 -7.40 30.82 5.61
CA GLU A 115 -6.68 29.62 6.09
C GLU A 115 -7.12 28.36 5.31
N ASP A 116 -8.41 28.21 5.03
CA ASP A 116 -8.94 27.07 4.25
C ASP A 116 -8.44 27.11 2.80
N ILE A 117 -8.42 28.30 2.19
CA ILE A 117 -7.93 28.50 0.82
C ILE A 117 -6.44 28.18 0.74
N GLN A 118 -5.65 28.67 1.69
CA GLN A 118 -4.21 28.43 1.74
C GLN A 118 -3.90 26.94 1.97
N ALA A 119 -4.63 26.28 2.87
CA ALA A 119 -4.46 24.85 3.13
C ALA A 119 -4.73 23.99 1.89
N ARG A 120 -5.76 24.31 1.08
CA ARG A 120 -6.05 23.63 -0.19
C ARG A 120 -4.92 23.82 -1.20
N ALA A 121 -4.45 25.06 -1.38
CA ALA A 121 -3.36 25.36 -2.29
C ALA A 121 -2.05 24.64 -1.91
N ASP A 122 -1.80 24.48 -0.62
CA ASP A 122 -0.63 23.74 -0.13
C ASP A 122 -0.78 22.22 -0.28
N ASP A 123 -1.99 21.65 -0.12
CA ASP A 123 -2.24 20.23 -0.44
C ASP A 123 -2.02 19.98 -1.94
N GLU A 124 -2.57 20.82 -2.81
CA GLU A 124 -2.43 20.67 -4.27
C GLU A 124 -0.95 20.69 -4.70
N LYS A 125 -0.17 21.65 -4.21
CA LYS A 125 1.28 21.70 -4.45
C LYS A 125 2.02 20.47 -3.92
N ALA A 126 1.60 19.94 -2.77
CA ALA A 126 2.20 18.74 -2.21
C ALA A 126 1.90 17.51 -3.09
N LEU A 127 0.68 17.40 -3.62
CA LEU A 127 0.25 16.34 -4.52
C LEU A 127 0.99 16.38 -5.85
N GLU A 128 1.14 17.55 -6.46
CA GLU A 128 1.93 17.73 -7.69
C GLU A 128 3.39 17.31 -7.49
N LYS A 129 3.99 17.76 -6.38
CA LYS A 129 5.36 17.40 -6.03
C LYS A 129 5.51 15.89 -5.82
N GLU A 130 4.54 15.24 -5.17
CA GLU A 130 4.54 13.80 -4.98
C GLU A 130 4.46 13.06 -6.32
N ARG A 131 3.57 13.49 -7.23
CA ARG A 131 3.43 12.92 -8.57
C ARG A 131 4.73 13.02 -9.36
N ALA A 132 5.34 14.21 -9.40
CA ALA A 132 6.61 14.44 -10.09
C ALA A 132 7.73 13.53 -9.54
N LEU A 133 7.77 13.32 -8.22
CA LEU A 133 8.73 12.41 -7.60
C LEU A 133 8.46 10.94 -7.98
N GLN A 134 7.20 10.51 -8.01
CA GLN A 134 6.84 9.15 -8.41
C GLN A 134 7.23 8.87 -9.88
N GLU A 135 6.94 9.81 -10.78
CA GLU A 135 7.31 9.72 -12.20
C GLU A 135 8.84 9.71 -12.42
N ALA A 136 9.57 10.55 -11.68
CA ALA A 136 11.03 10.54 -11.70
C ALA A 136 11.59 9.19 -11.22
N MET A 137 11.06 8.64 -10.12
CA MET A 137 11.46 7.32 -9.62
C MET A 137 11.17 6.20 -10.61
N LEU A 138 10.03 6.25 -11.32
CA LEU A 138 9.69 5.27 -12.35
C LEU A 138 10.64 5.36 -13.54
N THR A 139 10.94 6.57 -14.01
CA THR A 139 11.90 6.81 -15.10
C THR A 139 13.26 6.18 -14.80
N ILE A 140 13.76 6.35 -13.57
CA ILE A 140 15.03 5.75 -13.14
C ILE A 140 14.92 4.22 -13.08
N LYS A 141 13.81 3.68 -12.54
CA LYS A 141 13.60 2.22 -12.45
C LYS A 141 13.47 1.54 -13.80
N HIS A 142 12.85 2.18 -14.78
CA HIS A 142 12.76 1.66 -16.15
C HIS A 142 14.12 1.64 -16.85
N LYS A 143 14.93 2.68 -16.64
CA LYS A 143 16.28 2.78 -17.24
C LYS A 143 17.31 1.87 -16.59
N PHE A 144 17.31 1.78 -15.26
CA PHE A 144 18.41 1.16 -14.48
C PHE A 144 17.97 -0.09 -13.69
N GLY A 145 16.69 -0.49 -13.80
CA GLY A 145 16.13 -1.68 -13.18
C GLY A 145 15.52 -1.45 -11.80
N LYS A 146 14.81 -2.47 -11.30
CA LYS A 146 13.97 -2.40 -10.08
C LYS A 146 14.74 -2.05 -8.79
N ASN A 147 16.04 -2.31 -8.75
CA ASN A 147 16.92 -2.00 -7.63
C ASN A 147 17.67 -0.67 -7.76
N ALA A 148 17.39 0.14 -8.79
CA ALA A 148 18.04 1.43 -9.00
C ALA A 148 17.67 2.48 -7.94
N VAL A 149 16.47 2.39 -7.40
CA VAL A 149 15.98 3.28 -6.33
C VAL A 149 15.44 2.41 -5.19
N LEU A 150 16.11 2.47 -4.04
CA LEU A 150 15.75 1.78 -2.80
C LEU A 150 15.53 2.82 -1.69
N LYS A 151 14.59 2.54 -0.78
CA LYS A 151 14.38 3.34 0.44
C LYS A 151 15.29 2.81 1.56
N GLY A 152 15.55 3.63 2.58
CA GLY A 152 16.32 3.20 3.75
C GLY A 152 15.75 1.94 4.43
N THR A 153 14.43 1.80 4.44
CA THR A 153 13.72 0.62 4.96
C THR A 153 13.99 -0.67 4.18
N ASN A 154 14.58 -0.59 2.98
CA ASN A 154 14.98 -1.78 2.24
C ASN A 154 16.33 -2.36 2.71
N PHE A 155 17.03 -1.67 3.60
CA PHE A 155 18.32 -2.08 4.16
C PHE A 155 18.24 -2.49 5.64
N THR A 156 17.05 -2.44 6.24
CA THR A 156 16.85 -2.92 7.61
C THR A 156 17.02 -4.43 7.67
N GLU A 157 17.43 -4.94 8.83
CA GLU A 157 17.55 -6.39 9.06
C GLU A 157 16.21 -7.08 8.78
N GLY A 158 16.25 -8.21 8.07
CA GLY A 158 15.05 -8.94 7.62
C GLY A 158 14.37 -8.39 6.37
N ALA A 159 14.82 -7.27 5.79
CA ALA A 159 14.24 -6.74 4.55
C ALA A 159 14.61 -7.60 3.32
N THR A 160 13.61 -8.16 2.65
CA THR A 160 13.79 -9.06 1.48
C THR A 160 13.61 -8.37 0.13
N ALA A 161 13.34 -7.05 0.11
CA ALA A 161 12.93 -6.34 -1.10
C ALA A 161 13.95 -6.43 -2.25
N LYS A 162 15.25 -6.30 -1.94
CA LYS A 162 16.33 -6.36 -2.94
C LYS A 162 16.45 -7.75 -3.57
N GLU A 163 16.30 -8.80 -2.75
CA GLU A 163 16.33 -10.19 -3.20
C GLU A 163 15.10 -10.53 -4.02
N ARG A 164 13.92 -10.13 -3.56
CA ARG A 164 12.65 -10.29 -4.29
C ARG A 164 12.70 -9.64 -5.68
N ASN A 165 13.29 -8.44 -5.78
CA ASN A 165 13.45 -7.75 -7.06
C ASN A 165 14.37 -8.51 -8.04
N ARG A 166 15.21 -9.42 -7.56
CA ARG A 166 16.05 -10.33 -8.35
C ARG A 166 15.39 -11.67 -8.65
N GLN A 167 14.15 -11.91 -8.21
CA GLN A 167 13.43 -13.16 -8.48
C GLN A 167 12.40 -12.96 -9.60
N ILE A 168 12.24 -14.00 -10.43
CA ILE A 168 11.20 -14.09 -11.46
C ILE A 168 10.41 -15.37 -11.15
N GLY A 169 9.12 -15.24 -10.85
CA GLY A 169 8.25 -16.39 -10.55
C GLY A 169 8.67 -17.21 -9.31
N GLY A 170 9.38 -16.61 -8.35
CA GLY A 170 9.88 -17.30 -7.14
C GLY A 170 11.24 -17.98 -7.31
N HIS A 171 11.78 -18.03 -8.52
CA HIS A 171 13.15 -18.47 -8.76
C HIS A 171 14.09 -17.27 -8.82
N LYS A 172 15.31 -17.42 -8.30
CA LYS A 172 16.37 -16.42 -8.51
C LYS A 172 16.54 -16.24 -10.02
N ALA A 173 16.37 -15.01 -10.50
CA ALA A 173 16.75 -14.67 -11.87
C ALA A 173 18.24 -15.00 -11.98
N ARG A 174 18.58 -15.99 -12.79
CA ARG A 174 19.98 -16.30 -13.08
C ARG A 174 20.56 -15.05 -13.71
N ASP A 175 21.44 -14.38 -12.97
CA ASP A 175 22.23 -13.26 -13.45
C ASP A 175 23.10 -13.81 -14.58
N ARG A 176 22.66 -13.68 -15.85
CA ARG A 176 23.55 -13.84 -16.99
C ARG A 176 24.47 -12.61 -16.96
N ARG A 177 25.50 -12.68 -16.12
CA ARG A 177 26.72 -11.90 -16.33
C ARG A 177 27.24 -12.27 -17.71
N ILE A 178 27.00 -11.39 -18.68
CA ILE A 178 27.79 -11.38 -19.91
C ILE A 178 29.07 -10.63 -19.55
N ARG A 179 30.15 -11.41 -19.47
CA ARG A 179 31.58 -11.07 -19.42
C ARG A 179 32.05 -10.21 -18.24
#